data_AF-A0AAW9KNE3-F1
#
_entry.id   AF-A0AAW9KNE3-F1
#
_cell.length_a   1.000
_cell.length_b   1.000
_cell.length_c   1.000
_cell.angle_alpha   90.00
_cell.angle_beta   90.00
_cell.angle_gamma   90.00
#
_symmetry.space_group_name_H-M   'P 1'
#
loop_
_entity.id
_entity.type
_entity.pdbx_description
1 polymer ?
#
loop_
_entity_poly.entity_id
_entity_poly.type
_entity_poly.pdbx_seq_one_letter_code
_entity_poly.pdbx_strand_id
1 'polypeptide(L)'
;KKIMSFKNGLAIINGPTGSGKSSTLYCILQEINKKDINITTLEDPVEVIIRGINQVSLNRKANITFSTGLRSILRQDPDVLMIGEIRDEETAAMAVTASLTGHKVYSTIHTKTPQEVYLRLEDMGVKPYLIKDSLVGIISQRLI
;
A
#
# COMPACT_ATOMS: atom_id res chain seq x y z
N LYS A 1 6.34 -2.44 14.98
CA LYS A 1 7.77 -2.07 14.76
C LYS A 1 8.50 -3.00 13.79
N LYS A 2 8.44 -4.34 13.96
CA LYS A 2 9.13 -5.30 13.06
C LYS A 2 8.78 -5.18 11.56
N ILE A 3 7.51 -4.92 11.22
CA ILE A 3 7.10 -4.73 9.80
C ILE A 3 7.77 -3.49 9.18
N MET A 4 7.88 -2.38 9.93
CA MET A 4 8.46 -1.14 9.42
C MET A 4 9.99 -1.20 9.26
N SER A 5 10.65 -2.16 9.92
CA SER A 5 12.11 -2.31 9.86
C SER A 5 12.63 -3.04 8.62
N PHE A 6 11.75 -3.71 7.84
CA PHE A 6 12.17 -4.31 6.56
C PHE A 6 12.66 -3.23 5.60
N LYS A 7 13.64 -3.57 4.74
CA LYS A 7 14.17 -2.65 3.72
C LYS A 7 13.18 -2.45 2.56
N ASN A 8 12.49 -3.52 2.18
CA ASN A 8 11.48 -3.59 1.14
C ASN A 8 10.42 -4.64 1.51
N GLY A 9 9.32 -4.68 0.76
CA GLY A 9 8.25 -5.66 0.96
C GLY A 9 6.88 -5.03 1.08
N LEU A 10 5.86 -5.88 0.94
CA LEU A 10 4.45 -5.51 0.95
C LEU A 10 3.85 -5.78 2.33
N ALA A 11 3.30 -4.74 2.95
CA ALA A 11 2.54 -4.83 4.18
C ALA A 11 1.09 -4.42 3.92
N ILE A 12 0.15 -5.29 4.31
CA ILE A 12 -1.28 -5.06 4.06
C ILE A 12 -2.03 -4.90 5.38
N ILE A 13 -2.88 -3.89 5.46
CA ILE A 13 -3.87 -3.76 6.53
C ILE A 13 -5.23 -4.22 5.99
N ASN A 14 -5.85 -5.20 6.64
CA ASN A 14 -7.17 -5.68 6.25
C ASN A 14 -8.22 -5.47 7.34
N GLY A 15 -9.48 -5.42 6.92
CA GLY A 15 -10.62 -5.23 7.80
C GLY A 15 -11.81 -4.59 7.08
N PRO A 16 -13.01 -4.62 7.69
CA PRO A 16 -14.21 -4.05 7.10
C PRO A 16 -14.11 -2.53 6.93
N THR A 17 -15.11 -1.94 6.28
CA THR A 17 -15.27 -0.47 6.25
C THR A 17 -15.42 0.06 7.67
N GLY A 18 -14.82 1.22 7.96
CA GLY A 18 -14.86 1.84 9.29
C GLY A 18 -13.94 1.18 10.33
N SER A 19 -13.07 0.25 9.94
CA SER A 19 -12.14 -0.39 10.90
C SER A 19 -10.88 0.44 11.21
N GLY A 20 -10.75 1.65 10.68
CA GLY A 20 -9.61 2.55 10.93
C GLY A 20 -8.32 2.22 10.17
N LYS A 21 -8.41 1.50 9.03
CA LYS A 21 -7.23 1.11 8.23
C LYS A 21 -6.40 2.32 7.78
N SER A 22 -7.07 3.34 7.22
CA SER A 22 -6.43 4.59 6.80
C SER A 22 -5.70 5.24 7.97
N SER A 23 -6.36 5.36 9.12
CA SER A 23 -5.74 5.94 10.33
C SER A 23 -4.45 5.22 10.72
N THR A 24 -4.43 3.89 10.68
CA THR A 24 -3.23 3.10 10.97
C THR A 24 -2.15 3.27 9.91
N LEU A 25 -2.50 3.32 8.62
CA LEU A 25 -1.54 3.66 7.54
C LEU A 25 -0.90 5.02 7.79
N TYR A 26 -1.71 6.03 8.13
CA TYR A 26 -1.23 7.38 8.41
C TYR A 26 -0.28 7.41 9.61
N CYS A 27 -0.56 6.66 10.68
CA CYS A 27 0.36 6.52 11.82
C CYS A 27 1.69 5.86 11.40
N ILE A 28 1.65 4.81 10.57
CA ILE A 28 2.86 4.16 10.04
C ILE A 28 3.68 5.16 9.22
N LEU A 29 3.02 5.90 8.33
CA LEU A 29 3.67 6.90 7.48
C LEU A 29 4.33 8.01 8.30
N GLN A 30 3.67 8.52 9.33
CA GLN A 30 4.24 9.53 10.23
C GLN A 30 5.45 9.01 11.00
N GLU A 31 5.41 7.77 11.49
CA GLU A 31 6.54 7.16 12.23
C GLU A 31 7.80 7.00 11.36
N ILE A 32 7.62 6.72 10.05
CA ILE A 32 8.73 6.54 9.11
C ILE A 32 9.11 7.82 8.35
N ASN A 33 8.34 8.90 8.49
CA ASN A 33 8.57 10.18 7.83
C ASN A 33 9.82 10.87 8.38
N LYS A 34 10.95 10.62 7.73
CA LYS A 34 12.26 11.20 8.03
C LYS A 34 12.76 11.97 6.80
N LYS A 35 13.59 12.98 7.03
CA LYS A 35 14.04 13.93 5.99
C LYS A 35 14.68 13.25 4.77
N ASP A 36 15.32 12.11 4.97
CA ASP A 36 16.08 11.39 3.93
C ASP A 36 15.30 10.19 3.34
N ILE A 37 13.97 10.13 3.54
CA ILE A 37 13.11 9.07 3.03
C ILE A 37 12.06 9.70 2.10
N ASN A 38 12.09 9.34 0.83
CA ASN A 38 11.12 9.76 -0.17
C ASN A 38 9.84 8.91 -0.06
N ILE A 39 8.79 9.47 0.52
CA ILE A 39 7.49 8.81 0.69
C ILE A 39 6.48 9.40 -0.29
N THR A 40 5.85 8.54 -1.09
CA THR A 40 4.76 8.93 -1.98
C THR A 40 3.51 8.07 -1.78
N THR A 41 2.32 8.67 -1.80
CA THR A 41 1.04 7.98 -1.63
C THR A 41 0.11 8.17 -2.83
N LEU A 42 -0.77 7.19 -3.06
CA LEU A 42 -1.93 7.28 -3.95
C LEU A 42 -3.19 7.01 -3.16
N GLU A 43 -4.15 7.94 -3.20
CA GLU A 43 -5.32 7.92 -2.31
C GLU A 43 -6.61 8.36 -3.04
N ASP A 44 -7.78 7.90 -2.61
CA ASP A 44 -9.07 8.21 -3.23
C ASP A 44 -10.15 8.55 -2.17
N PRO A 45 -10.19 9.79 -1.64
CA PRO A 45 -9.22 10.89 -1.78
C PRO A 45 -8.15 10.87 -0.66
N VAL A 46 -7.26 11.86 -0.65
CA VAL A 46 -6.39 12.15 0.51
C VAL A 46 -7.25 12.60 1.69
N GLU A 47 -7.19 11.87 2.80
CA GLU A 47 -8.01 12.13 3.99
C GLU A 47 -7.42 13.25 4.87
N VAL A 48 -6.10 13.24 5.06
CA VAL A 48 -5.36 14.23 5.88
C VAL A 48 -4.05 14.57 5.19
N ILE A 49 -3.59 15.82 5.30
CA ILE A 49 -2.29 16.22 4.75
C ILE A 49 -1.19 15.92 5.78
N ILE A 50 -0.21 15.12 5.38
CA ILE A 50 1.01 14.82 6.15
C ILE A 50 2.17 15.61 5.56
N ARG A 51 2.69 16.57 6.32
CA ARG A 51 3.84 17.37 5.88
C ARG A 51 5.07 16.48 5.64
N GLY A 52 5.74 16.69 4.51
CA GLY A 52 6.95 15.94 4.12
C GLY A 52 6.68 14.68 3.30
N ILE A 53 5.41 14.34 3.05
CA ILE A 53 5.01 13.22 2.20
C ILE A 53 4.37 13.76 0.91
N ASN A 54 4.71 13.16 -0.22
CA ASN A 54 4.07 13.46 -1.50
C ASN A 54 2.75 12.69 -1.60
N GLN A 55 1.62 13.35 -1.39
CA GLN A 55 0.31 12.69 -1.42
C GLN A 55 -0.45 13.02 -2.70
N VAL A 56 -0.77 11.98 -3.47
CA VAL A 56 -1.48 12.10 -4.76
C VAL A 56 -2.91 11.57 -4.59
N SER A 57 -3.89 12.47 -4.74
CA SER A 57 -5.29 12.07 -4.85
C SER A 57 -5.60 11.58 -6.26
N LEU A 58 -6.38 10.51 -6.38
CA LEU A 58 -6.88 10.04 -7.67
C LEU A 58 -7.74 11.12 -8.34
N ASN A 59 -7.66 11.15 -9.66
CA ASN A 59 -8.48 12.02 -10.50
C ASN A 59 -8.85 11.27 -11.78
N ARG A 60 -9.99 10.56 -11.74
CA ARG A 60 -10.49 9.78 -12.87
C ARG A 60 -10.76 10.64 -14.11
N LYS A 61 -11.14 11.91 -13.95
CA LYS A 61 -11.35 12.83 -15.09
C LYS A 61 -10.06 13.16 -15.82
N ALA A 62 -8.93 13.19 -15.10
CA ALA A 62 -7.60 13.38 -15.64
C ALA A 62 -6.84 12.06 -15.89
N ASN A 63 -7.54 10.90 -15.84
CA ASN A 63 -6.96 9.56 -15.99
C ASN A 63 -5.85 9.21 -14.96
N ILE A 64 -5.94 9.78 -13.76
CA ILE A 64 -5.08 9.44 -12.62
C ILE A 64 -5.83 8.40 -11.78
N THR A 65 -5.53 7.12 -12.02
CA THR A 65 -6.04 5.95 -11.29
C THR A 65 -4.93 5.36 -10.42
N PHE A 66 -5.22 4.32 -9.62
CA PHE A 66 -4.18 3.62 -8.86
C PHE A 66 -3.08 3.10 -9.79
N SER A 67 -3.43 2.37 -10.86
CA SER A 67 -2.44 1.83 -11.80
C SER A 67 -1.62 2.92 -12.52
N THR A 68 -2.27 3.95 -13.08
CA THR A 68 -1.55 4.99 -13.84
C THR A 68 -0.73 5.90 -12.92
N GLY A 69 -1.25 6.19 -11.74
CA GLY A 69 -0.53 6.89 -10.68
C GLY A 69 0.70 6.11 -10.22
N LEU A 70 0.55 4.81 -9.95
CA LEU A 70 1.63 3.96 -9.45
C LEU A 70 2.74 3.84 -10.48
N ARG A 71 2.39 3.68 -11.75
CA ARG A 71 3.36 3.69 -12.87
C ARG A 71 4.18 4.97 -12.93
N SER A 72 3.54 6.10 -12.61
CA SER A 72 4.19 7.41 -12.63
C SER A 72 5.09 7.62 -11.42
N ILE A 73 4.63 7.20 -10.24
CA ILE A 73 5.36 7.32 -8.98
C ILE A 73 6.60 6.44 -8.96
N LEU A 74 6.57 5.23 -9.54
CA LEU A 74 7.75 4.37 -9.64
C LEU A 74 8.91 4.99 -10.44
N ARG A 75 8.67 6.05 -11.22
CA ARG A 75 9.71 6.84 -11.90
C ARG A 75 10.21 8.04 -11.08
N GLN A 76 9.68 8.25 -9.89
CA GLN A 76 10.06 9.33 -8.97
C GLN A 76 11.07 8.87 -7.91
N ASP A 77 11.65 7.67 -8.08
CA ASP A 77 12.60 7.07 -7.13
C ASP A 77 12.13 7.11 -5.65
N PRO A 78 10.93 6.58 -5.34
CA PRO A 78 10.42 6.58 -3.97
C PRO A 78 11.05 5.46 -3.13
N ASP A 79 11.37 5.74 -1.88
CA ASP A 79 11.77 4.70 -0.91
C ASP A 79 10.54 3.93 -0.40
N VAL A 80 9.43 4.65 -0.23
CA VAL A 80 8.20 4.15 0.36
C VAL A 80 6.99 4.54 -0.49
N LEU A 81 6.14 3.55 -0.73
CA LEU A 81 4.88 3.68 -1.43
C LEU A 81 3.72 3.36 -0.49
N MET A 82 2.70 4.21 -0.47
CA MET A 82 1.41 3.84 0.08
C MET A 82 0.35 3.88 -1.01
N ILE A 83 -0.37 2.78 -1.18
CA ILE A 83 -1.49 2.67 -2.11
C ILE A 83 -2.73 2.54 -1.23
N GLY A 84 -3.68 3.48 -1.33
CA GLY A 84 -4.85 3.52 -0.45
C GLY A 84 -5.54 2.16 -0.35
N GLU A 85 -5.66 1.45 -1.47
CA GLU A 85 -6.12 0.07 -1.52
C GLU A 85 -5.75 -0.64 -2.81
N ILE A 86 -5.70 -1.97 -2.76
CA ILE A 86 -5.54 -2.84 -3.93
C ILE A 86 -6.92 -3.41 -4.28
N ARG A 87 -7.48 -2.98 -5.42
CA ARG A 87 -8.82 -3.39 -5.88
C ARG A 87 -8.83 -4.28 -7.11
N ASP A 88 -7.78 -4.24 -7.91
CA ASP A 88 -7.69 -4.88 -9.23
C ASP A 88 -6.33 -5.55 -9.45
N GLU A 89 -6.29 -6.41 -10.48
CA GLU A 89 -5.12 -7.19 -10.89
C GLU A 89 -3.91 -6.32 -11.21
N GLU A 90 -4.11 -5.21 -11.94
CA GLU A 90 -3.01 -4.35 -12.36
C GLU A 90 -2.34 -3.68 -11.15
N THR A 91 -3.13 -3.12 -10.24
CA THR A 91 -2.63 -2.51 -9.00
C THR A 91 -1.94 -3.55 -8.12
N ALA A 92 -2.50 -4.76 -8.00
CA ALA A 92 -1.91 -5.85 -7.22
C ALA A 92 -0.55 -6.29 -7.77
N ALA A 93 -0.47 -6.52 -9.10
CA ALA A 93 0.77 -6.90 -9.76
C ALA A 93 1.85 -5.85 -9.57
N MET A 94 1.51 -4.57 -9.76
CA MET A 94 2.46 -3.47 -9.60
C MET A 94 2.92 -3.28 -8.15
N ALA A 95 2.02 -3.40 -7.16
CA ALA A 95 2.38 -3.32 -5.75
C ALA A 95 3.36 -4.43 -5.34
N VAL A 96 3.10 -5.66 -5.79
CA VAL A 96 3.97 -6.82 -5.56
C VAL A 96 5.31 -6.63 -6.25
N THR A 97 5.34 -6.25 -7.52
CA THR A 97 6.60 -5.98 -8.23
C THR A 97 7.41 -4.89 -7.53
N ALA A 98 6.81 -3.75 -7.18
CA ALA A 98 7.48 -2.66 -6.48
C ALA A 98 8.12 -3.14 -5.16
N SER A 99 7.39 -3.97 -4.41
CA SER A 99 7.88 -4.51 -3.14
C SER A 99 9.08 -5.46 -3.29
N LEU A 100 9.18 -6.16 -4.42
CA LEU A 100 10.30 -7.04 -4.76
C LEU A 100 11.49 -6.28 -5.34
N THR A 101 11.26 -5.10 -5.91
CA THR A 101 12.29 -4.25 -6.53
C THR A 101 12.82 -3.16 -5.60
N GLY A 102 12.78 -3.37 -4.29
CA GLY A 102 13.47 -2.52 -3.31
C GLY A 102 12.60 -1.49 -2.59
N HIS A 103 11.29 -1.43 -2.86
CA HIS A 103 10.39 -0.47 -2.23
C HIS A 103 9.70 -1.04 -1.00
N LYS A 104 9.45 -0.21 0.02
CA LYS A 104 8.45 -0.55 1.05
C LYS A 104 7.08 -0.16 0.55
N VAL A 105 6.16 -1.11 0.51
CA VAL A 105 4.81 -0.89 -0.01
C VAL A 105 3.80 -1.15 1.11
N TYR A 106 2.97 -0.16 1.40
CA TYR A 106 1.86 -0.26 2.33
C TYR A 106 0.55 -0.13 1.59
N SER A 107 -0.42 -0.99 1.89
CA SER A 107 -1.76 -0.88 1.30
C SER A 107 -2.84 -1.48 2.18
N THR A 108 -4.08 -1.39 1.70
CA THR A 108 -5.23 -2.04 2.31
C THR A 108 -5.92 -3.00 1.36
N ILE A 109 -6.53 -4.04 1.92
CA ILE A 109 -7.46 -4.93 1.22
C ILE A 109 -8.68 -5.17 2.12
N HIS A 110 -9.87 -5.11 1.54
CA HIS A 110 -11.12 -5.34 2.24
C HIS A 110 -11.43 -6.84 2.39
N THR A 111 -10.78 -7.47 3.37
CA THR A 111 -11.04 -8.87 3.78
C THR A 111 -11.25 -8.97 5.29
N LYS A 112 -11.88 -10.05 5.75
CA LYS A 112 -12.20 -10.29 7.17
C LYS A 112 -11.05 -10.94 7.93
N THR A 113 -10.19 -11.69 7.24
CA THR A 113 -9.09 -12.45 7.84
C THR A 113 -7.77 -12.22 7.08
N PRO A 114 -6.61 -12.43 7.73
CA PRO A 114 -5.32 -12.40 7.04
C PRO A 114 -5.23 -13.41 5.89
N GLN A 115 -5.77 -14.61 6.08
CA GLN A 115 -5.73 -15.68 5.07
C GLN A 115 -6.44 -15.26 3.78
N GLU A 116 -7.58 -14.55 3.91
CA GLU A 116 -8.29 -14.01 2.76
C GLU A 116 -7.48 -12.96 1.99
N VAL A 117 -6.52 -12.25 2.62
CA VAL A 117 -5.64 -11.33 1.88
C VAL A 117 -4.79 -12.09 0.86
N TYR A 118 -4.23 -13.23 1.27
CA TYR A 118 -3.43 -14.09 0.37
C TYR A 118 -4.27 -14.58 -0.80
N LEU A 119 -5.44 -15.16 -0.51
CA LEU A 119 -6.37 -15.65 -1.52
C LEU A 119 -6.82 -14.53 -2.46
N ARG A 120 -7.07 -13.32 -1.92
CA ARG A 120 -7.49 -12.18 -2.72
C ARG A 120 -6.43 -11.72 -3.71
N LEU A 121 -5.16 -11.75 -3.32
CA LEU A 121 -4.04 -11.45 -4.23
C LEU A 121 -3.90 -12.52 -5.31
N GLU A 122 -4.13 -13.79 -4.97
CA GLU A 122 -4.13 -14.90 -5.93
C GLU A 122 -5.30 -14.80 -6.92
N ASP A 123 -6.51 -14.48 -6.44
CA ASP A 123 -7.70 -14.19 -7.27
C ASP A 123 -7.46 -13.03 -8.24
N MET A 124 -6.63 -12.06 -7.84
CA MET A 124 -6.18 -10.93 -8.66
C MET A 124 -5.02 -11.30 -9.61
N GLY A 125 -4.70 -12.58 -9.76
CA GLY A 125 -3.71 -13.07 -10.72
C GLY A 125 -2.26 -13.05 -10.25
N VAL A 126 -1.98 -12.61 -9.02
CA VAL A 126 -0.62 -12.63 -8.48
C VAL A 126 -0.20 -14.07 -8.20
N LYS A 127 0.96 -14.47 -8.72
CA LYS A 127 1.45 -15.85 -8.55
C LYS A 127 1.79 -16.14 -7.07
N PRO A 128 1.43 -17.32 -6.53
CA PRO A 128 1.67 -17.71 -5.14
C PRO A 128 3.09 -17.47 -4.61
N TYR A 129 4.11 -17.74 -5.43
CA TYR A 129 5.51 -17.53 -5.05
C TYR A 129 5.86 -16.04 -4.93
N LEU A 130 5.31 -15.18 -5.80
CA LEU A 130 5.50 -13.73 -5.71
C LEU A 130 4.85 -13.17 -4.45
N ILE A 131 3.67 -13.66 -4.08
CA ILE A 131 2.99 -13.26 -2.83
C ILE A 131 3.86 -13.65 -1.63
N LYS A 132 4.36 -14.89 -1.61
CA LYS A 132 5.23 -15.40 -0.53
C LYS A 132 6.49 -14.56 -0.37
N ASP A 133 7.13 -14.18 -1.47
CA ASP A 133 8.40 -13.45 -1.45
C ASP A 133 8.23 -11.95 -1.17
N SER A 134 7.06 -11.38 -1.50
CA SER A 134 6.78 -9.95 -1.31
C SER A 134 6.19 -9.62 0.06
N LEU A 135 5.29 -10.45 0.58
CA LEU A 135 4.46 -10.11 1.73
C LEU A 135 5.23 -10.22 3.05
N VAL A 136 5.50 -9.08 3.70
CA VAL A 136 6.25 -9.01 4.96
C VAL A 136 5.36 -9.01 6.20
N GLY A 137 4.06 -8.77 6.04
CA GLY A 137 3.10 -8.85 7.14
C GLY A 137 1.69 -8.41 6.76
N ILE A 138 0.71 -8.94 7.50
CA ILE A 138 -0.69 -8.52 7.44
C ILE A 138 -1.13 -8.05 8.82
N ILE A 139 -1.82 -6.92 8.88
CA ILE A 139 -2.43 -6.37 10.09
C ILE A 139 -3.95 -6.42 9.92
N SER A 140 -4.62 -7.31 10.66
CA SER A 140 -6.09 -7.34 10.70
C SER A 140 -6.62 -6.40 11.76
N GLN A 141 -7.49 -5.48 11.37
CA GLN A 141 -7.97 -4.42 12.25
C GLN A 141 -9.49 -4.36 12.35
N ARG A 142 -9.96 -4.11 13.58
CA ARG A 142 -11.32 -3.74 13.95
C ARG A 142 -11.25 -2.65 15.03
N LEU A 143 -12.26 -1.78 15.07
CA LEU A 143 -12.48 -0.85 16.17
C LEU A 143 -13.57 -1.42 17.08
N ILE A 144 -13.40 -1.29 18.39
CA ILE A 144 -14.34 -1.73 19.44
C ILE A 144 -14.88 -0.53 20.19
#